data_AF-A0A127P5D4-F1
#
_entry.id   AF-A0A127P5D4-F1
#
_cell.length_a   1.000
_cell.length_b   1.000
_cell.length_c   1.000
_cell.angle_alpha   90.00
_cell.angle_beta   90.00
_cell.angle_gamma   90.00
#
_symmetry.space_group_name_H-M   'P 1'
#
loop_
_entity.id
_entity.type
_entity.pdbx_description
1 polymer ?
#
loop_
_entity_poly.entity_id
_entity_poly.type
_entity_poly.pdbx_seq_one_letter_code
_entity_poly.pdbx_strand_id
1 'polypeptide(L)'
;MAALSNGREELVVLGCEAHVCVLQTVLGLLHRQRRVKLVSDAIGSRRSSDKQAAIERARAAGAEIVSSEMLMFEWMGNSDHPEFRKILKLIK
;
A
#
# COMPACT_ATOMS: atom_id res chain seq x y z
N MET A 1 19.44 -8.47 -3.94
CA MET A 1 18.23 -9.07 -3.33
C MET A 1 18.33 -9.27 -1.81
N ALA A 2 19.34 -8.71 -1.12
CA ALA A 2 19.58 -8.91 0.31
C ALA A 2 18.71 -8.06 1.27
N ALA A 3 17.81 -7.19 0.78
CA ALA A 3 17.10 -6.22 1.62
C ALA A 3 15.77 -6.71 2.24
N LEU A 4 15.25 -7.87 1.83
CA LEU A 4 13.91 -8.35 2.24
C LEU A 4 13.95 -9.63 3.11
N SER A 5 15.11 -9.92 3.72
CA SER A 5 15.42 -11.18 4.40
C SER A 5 14.90 -11.34 5.84
N ASN A 6 14.10 -10.40 6.36
CA ASN A 6 13.85 -10.34 7.81
C ASN A 6 12.36 -10.38 8.10
N GLY A 7 11.71 -11.55 8.04
CA GLY A 7 10.43 -11.88 8.73
C GLY A 7 9.25 -10.91 8.61
N ARG A 8 9.32 -9.86 7.78
CA ARG A 8 8.29 -8.83 7.67
C ARG A 8 7.26 -9.30 6.69
N GLU A 9 6.12 -9.52 7.28
CA GLU A 9 5.11 -10.42 6.81
C GLU A 9 4.17 -9.68 5.82
N GLU A 10 4.23 -8.35 5.76
CA GLU A 10 3.44 -7.48 4.88
C GLU A 10 4.29 -6.33 4.28
N LEU A 11 4.09 -6.03 2.99
CA LEU A 11 4.79 -4.96 2.25
C LEU A 11 3.81 -3.87 1.83
N VAL A 12 4.11 -2.62 2.19
CA VAL A 12 3.32 -1.45 1.78
C VAL A 12 3.92 -0.82 0.53
N VAL A 13 3.09 -0.60 -0.49
CA VAL A 13 3.50 0.00 -1.77
C VAL A 13 2.73 1.29 -2.02
N LEU A 14 3.48 2.34 -2.38
CA LEU A 14 3.01 3.68 -2.73
C LEU A 14 3.94 4.29 -3.78
N GLY A 15 3.54 5.40 -4.43
CA GLY A 15 4.38 6.12 -5.41
C GLY A 15 3.78 6.25 -6.82
N CYS A 16 4.62 6.47 -7.82
CA CYS A 16 4.21 6.69 -9.21
C CYS A 16 5.23 6.10 -10.22
N GLU A 17 4.82 5.70 -11.43
CA GLU A 17 3.45 5.70 -11.96
C GLU A 17 2.66 4.44 -11.56
N ALA A 18 1.39 4.61 -11.16
CA ALA A 18 0.52 3.56 -10.64
C ALA A 18 0.40 2.36 -11.59
N HIS A 19 0.17 2.63 -12.88
CA HIS A 19 -0.03 1.61 -13.92
C HIS A 19 1.26 1.03 -14.51
N VAL A 20 2.42 1.62 -14.17
CA VAL A 20 3.73 1.18 -14.67
C VAL A 20 4.54 0.60 -13.52
N CYS A 21 5.39 1.40 -12.88
CA CYS A 21 6.36 0.92 -11.90
C CYS A 21 5.69 0.33 -10.65
N VAL A 22 4.63 0.98 -10.16
CA VAL A 22 3.92 0.53 -8.95
C VAL A 22 3.23 -0.81 -9.21
N LEU A 23 2.40 -0.91 -10.26
CA LEU A 23 1.72 -2.16 -10.59
C LEU A 23 2.70 -3.30 -10.87
N GLN A 24 3.77 -3.07 -11.64
CA GLN A 24 4.77 -4.12 -11.91
C GLN A 24 5.49 -4.56 -10.63
N THR A 25 5.76 -3.64 -9.71
CA THR A 25 6.32 -3.96 -8.39
C THR A 25 5.35 -4.82 -7.57
N VAL A 26 4.08 -4.42 -7.48
CA VAL A 26 3.02 -5.18 -6.78
C VAL A 26 2.92 -6.60 -7.33
N LEU A 27 2.79 -6.75 -8.65
CA LEU A 27 2.70 -8.06 -9.30
C LEU A 27 3.95 -8.91 -9.04
N GLY A 28 5.14 -8.32 -9.12
CA GLY A 28 6.40 -9.02 -8.85
C GLY A 28 6.59 -9.45 -7.39
N LEU A 29 6.00 -8.73 -6.44
CA LEU A 29 5.98 -9.09 -5.01
C LEU A 29 4.96 -10.21 -4.74
N LEU A 30 3.76 -10.10 -5.32
CA LEU A 30 2.73 -11.14 -5.22
C LEU A 30 3.17 -12.46 -5.84
N HIS A 31 3.85 -12.42 -6.99
CA HIS A 31 4.44 -13.61 -7.61
C HIS A 31 5.47 -14.32 -6.71
N ARG A 32 6.13 -13.56 -5.82
CA ARG A 32 7.04 -14.08 -4.79
C ARG A 32 6.33 -14.45 -3.48
N GLN A 33 5.01 -14.61 -3.51
CA GLN A 33 4.16 -14.98 -2.38
C GLN A 33 4.31 -14.03 -1.17
N ARG A 34 4.57 -12.74 -1.43
CA ARG A 34 4.58 -11.71 -0.38
C ARG A 34 3.18 -11.12 -0.22
N ARG A 35 2.79 -10.80 1.02
CA ARG A 35 1.57 -10.00 1.28
C ARG A 35 1.84 -8.55 0.92
N VAL A 36 0.94 -7.93 0.16
CA VAL A 36 1.11 -6.57 -0.37
C VAL A 36 -0.13 -5.73 -0.05
N LYS A 37 0.07 -4.61 0.62
CA LYS A 37 -0.90 -3.51 0.75
C LYS A 37 -0.55 -2.40 -0.23
N LEU A 38 -1.47 -2.08 -1.13
CA LEU A 38 -1.35 -0.97 -2.07
C LEU A 38 -2.15 0.23 -1.55
N VAL A 39 -1.45 1.34 -1.29
CA VAL A 39 -2.04 2.55 -0.69
C VAL A 39 -2.65 3.44 -1.77
N SER A 40 -3.95 3.29 -2.00
CA SER A 40 -4.67 3.82 -3.17
C SER A 40 -4.69 5.34 -3.28
N ASP A 41 -4.68 6.06 -2.17
CA ASP A 41 -4.58 7.52 -2.09
C ASP A 41 -3.14 8.03 -2.18
N ALA A 42 -2.14 7.16 -1.97
CA ALA A 42 -0.71 7.48 -2.08
C ALA A 42 -0.05 6.96 -3.39
N ILE A 43 -0.86 6.63 -4.40
CA ILE A 43 -0.38 6.31 -5.75
C ILE A 43 -0.91 7.27 -6.80
N GLY A 44 -0.12 7.53 -7.83
CA GLY A 44 -0.44 8.51 -8.88
C GLY A 44 -0.18 8.00 -10.29
N SER A 45 -0.98 8.45 -11.25
CA SER A 45 -0.73 8.36 -12.69
C SER A 45 -1.11 9.66 -13.36
N ARG A 46 -0.59 9.91 -14.57
CA ARG A 46 -0.96 11.10 -15.35
C ARG A 46 -2.46 11.16 -15.68
N ARG A 47 -3.09 10.01 -15.96
CA ARG A 47 -4.55 9.91 -16.15
C ARG A 47 -5.17 9.14 -14.99
N SER A 48 -6.33 9.60 -14.53
CA SER A 48 -7.11 8.93 -13.48
C SER A 48 -7.56 7.53 -13.90
N SER A 49 -7.89 7.34 -15.18
CA SER A 49 -8.23 6.03 -15.76
C SER A 49 -7.10 5.01 -15.59
N ASP A 50 -5.85 5.43 -15.79
CA ASP A 50 -4.69 4.54 -15.69
C ASP A 50 -4.46 4.13 -14.23
N LYS A 51 -4.61 5.07 -13.29
CA LYS A 51 -4.57 4.78 -11.85
C LYS A 51 -5.67 3.78 -11.47
N GLN A 52 -6.89 3.98 -11.95
CA GLN A 52 -8.02 3.11 -11.63
C GLN A 52 -7.81 1.68 -12.17
N ALA A 53 -7.37 1.55 -13.42
CA ALA A 53 -7.03 0.26 -14.02
C ALA A 53 -5.92 -0.47 -13.24
N ALA A 54 -4.92 0.27 -12.75
CA ALA A 54 -3.85 -0.30 -11.93
C ALA A 54 -4.37 -0.85 -10.59
N ILE A 55 -5.26 -0.11 -9.91
CA ILE A 55 -5.87 -0.52 -8.63
C ILE A 55 -6.71 -1.80 -8.84
N GLU A 56 -7.54 -1.83 -9.87
CA GLU A 56 -8.39 -2.99 -10.18
C GLU A 56 -7.55 -4.23 -10.49
N ARG A 57 -6.51 -4.07 -11.31
CA ARG A 57 -5.61 -5.18 -11.65
C ARG A 57 -4.79 -5.66 -10.44
N ALA A 58 -4.32 -4.76 -9.59
CA ALA A 58 -3.62 -5.13 -8.36
C ALA A 58 -4.54 -5.90 -7.40
N ARG A 59 -5.79 -5.45 -7.23
CA ARG A 59 -6.80 -6.13 -6.42
C ARG A 59 -7.08 -7.54 -6.95
N ALA A 60 -7.31 -7.67 -8.25
CA ALA A 60 -7.56 -8.96 -8.90
C ALA A 60 -6.37 -9.93 -8.77
N ALA A 61 -5.14 -9.41 -8.70
CA ALA A 61 -3.94 -10.20 -8.49
C ALA A 61 -3.71 -10.62 -7.02
N GLY A 62 -4.49 -10.08 -6.07
CA GLY A 62 -4.40 -10.43 -4.64
C GLY A 62 -3.69 -9.39 -3.76
N ALA A 63 -3.45 -8.17 -4.26
CA ALA A 63 -3.05 -7.07 -3.37
C ALA A 63 -4.25 -6.57 -2.56
N GLU A 64 -4.02 -6.29 -1.28
CA GLU A 64 -4.98 -5.60 -0.44
C GLU A 64 -4.93 -4.10 -0.75
N ILE A 65 -6.08 -3.50 -1.03
CA ILE A 65 -6.17 -2.08 -1.39
C ILE A 65 -6.63 -1.30 -0.16
N VAL A 66 -5.78 -0.41 0.34
CA VAL A 66 -6.04 0.39 1.54
C VAL A 66 -5.92 1.89 1.24
N SER A 67 -6.44 2.74 2.12
CA SER A 67 -6.04 4.16 2.18
C SER A 67 -4.89 4.34 3.17
N SER A 68 -4.22 5.49 3.10
CA SER A 68 -3.20 5.86 4.08
C SER A 68 -3.77 5.95 5.50
N GLU A 69 -5.02 6.42 5.63
CA GLU A 69 -5.75 6.49 6.91
C GLU A 69 -6.03 5.10 7.49
N MET A 70 -6.54 4.15 6.68
CA MET A 70 -6.76 2.77 7.10
C MET A 70 -5.47 2.15 7.63
N LEU A 71 -4.38 2.27 6.86
CA LEU A 71 -3.07 1.73 7.22
C LEU A 71 -2.56 2.28 8.56
N MET A 72 -2.66 3.59 8.77
CA MET A 72 -2.20 4.24 10.00
C MET A 72 -2.99 3.79 11.23
N PHE A 73 -4.32 3.66 11.13
CA PHE A 73 -5.14 3.19 12.26
C PHE A 73 -4.96 1.70 12.53
N GLU A 74 -4.86 0.86 11.49
CA GLU A 74 -4.57 -0.57 11.63
C GLU A 74 -3.27 -0.82 12.38
N TRP A 75 -2.20 -0.05 12.08
CA TRP A 75 -0.92 -0.17 12.78
C TRP A 75 -0.98 0.25 14.25
N MET A 76 -1.84 1.19 14.62
CA MET A 76 -2.03 1.58 16.02
C MET A 76 -2.87 0.56 16.79
N GLY A 77 -3.75 -0.18 16.12
CA GLY A 77 -4.61 -1.21 16.70
C GLY A 77 -5.79 -0.67 17.52
N ASN A 78 -5.58 0.35 18.35
CA ASN A 78 -6.62 1.01 19.15
C ASN A 78 -6.31 2.49 19.45
N SER A 79 -7.30 3.19 20.03
CA SER A 79 -7.20 4.61 20.38
C SER A 79 -6.33 4.93 21.61
N ASP A 80 -5.99 3.91 22.41
CA ASP A 80 -5.16 4.05 23.61
C ASP A 80 -3.66 4.02 23.25
N HIS A 81 -3.32 3.76 21.98
CA HIS A 81 -1.95 3.77 21.49
C HIS A 81 -1.28 5.12 21.82
N PRO A 82 -0.05 5.14 22.40
CA PRO A 82 0.61 6.37 22.84
C PRO A 82 0.72 7.45 21.75
N GLU A 83 0.90 7.02 20.50
CA GLU A 83 1.02 7.92 19.33
C GLU A 83 -0.33 8.32 18.70
N PHE A 84 -1.48 7.84 19.20
CA PHE A 84 -2.79 8.05 18.56
C PHE A 84 -3.09 9.52 18.30
N ARG A 85 -2.94 10.38 19.31
CA ARG A 85 -3.20 11.83 19.17
C ARG A 85 -2.26 12.52 18.20
N LYS A 86 -1.07 11.98 17.98
CA LYS A 86 -0.08 12.54 17.05
C LYS A 86 -0.43 12.13 15.62
N ILE A 87 -0.73 10.85 15.39
CA ILE A 87 -1.15 10.34 14.08
C ILE A 87 -2.48 10.98 13.65
N LEU A 88 -3.44 11.13 14.57
CA LEU A 88 -4.71 11.80 14.29
C LEU A 88 -4.53 13.24 13.76
N LYS A 89 -3.43 13.94 14.14
CA LYS A 89 -3.11 15.28 13.63
C LYS A 89 -2.51 15.27 12.22
N LEU A 90 -2.01 14.13 11.74
CA LEU A 90 -1.49 13.98 10.37
C LEU A 90 -2.59 13.62 9.37
N ILE A 91 -3.72 13.11 9.86
CA ILE A 91 -4.88 12.69 9.07
C ILE A 91 -5.89 13.84 8.88
N LYS A 92 -6.00 14.72 9.89
CA LYS A 92 -6.81 15.96 9.83
C LYS A 92 -6.15 17.03 8.97
#